data_AF-A0A7W0XMP0-F1
#
_entry.id   AF-A0A7W0XMP0-F1
#
_cell.length_a   1.000
_cell.length_b   1.000
_cell.length_c   1.000
_cell.angle_alpha   90.00
_cell.angle_beta   90.00
_cell.angle_gamma   90.00
#
_symmetry.space_group_name_H-M   'P 1'
#
loop_
_entity.id
_entity.type
_entity.pdbx_description
1 polymer ?
#
loop_
_entity_poly.entity_id
_entity_poly.type
_entity_poly.pdbx_seq_one_letter_code
_entity_poly.pdbx_strand_id
1 'polypeptide(L)'
;MTEPEKNSFVAEPRLSARNGPIPAKILAADDDPHNLLALEEILQAPGCEVVLVRSGEEALRQILREDFAVILLDVQMPRMDGYEVAKFIRGRSRSTRVPIIFLTAYSKDELHVFRGYTAGAVDYVFKPIEPIILQSKVAVFVELYRKTEEIRRQSELERDLLLENLRVRGEKLAAEQALRRAQERQEAILRSLPVVLTSRATAPPFPPLFVSDNVERLTGFPP
;
A
#
# COMPACT_ATOMS: atom_id res chain seq x y z
N MET A 1 -30.95 38.29 -15.25
CA MET A 1 -30.39 38.61 -13.92
C MET A 1 -31.04 37.66 -12.94
N THR A 2 -30.42 36.65 -12.36
CA THR A 2 -29.00 36.31 -12.22
C THR A 2 -28.96 34.83 -11.82
N GLU A 3 -28.18 34.01 -12.52
CA GLU A 3 -27.86 32.64 -12.10
C GLU A 3 -27.00 32.69 -10.82
N PRO A 4 -27.17 31.75 -9.87
CA PRO A 4 -26.15 31.50 -8.87
C PRO A 4 -25.19 30.41 -9.36
N GLU A 5 -23.92 30.78 -9.46
CA GLU A 5 -22.79 29.94 -9.84
C GLU A 5 -22.69 28.69 -8.96
N LYS A 6 -22.70 27.52 -9.60
CA LYS A 6 -22.20 26.27 -9.03
C LYS A 6 -20.69 26.37 -8.90
N ASN A 7 -20.20 26.83 -7.74
CA ASN A 7 -18.80 26.71 -7.40
C ASN A 7 -18.50 25.25 -7.05
N SER A 8 -17.96 24.52 -8.02
CA SER A 8 -17.37 23.20 -7.88
C SER A 8 -16.21 23.27 -6.89
N PHE A 9 -16.45 22.89 -5.64
CA PHE A 9 -15.39 22.52 -4.71
C PHE A 9 -14.77 21.22 -5.21
N VAL A 10 -13.73 21.35 -6.03
CA VAL A 10 -12.74 20.30 -6.25
C VAL A 10 -12.11 20.05 -4.89
N ALA A 11 -12.45 18.91 -4.28
CA ALA A 11 -11.82 18.48 -3.04
C ALA A 11 -10.35 18.16 -3.34
N GLU A 12 -9.47 19.11 -3.09
CA GLU A 12 -8.03 18.84 -3.01
C GLU A 12 -7.80 17.72 -1.98
N PRO A 13 -7.02 16.67 -2.31
CA PRO A 13 -6.68 15.67 -1.33
C PRO A 13 -5.81 16.34 -0.27
N ARG A 14 -6.32 16.42 0.96
CA ARG A 14 -5.63 17.00 2.12
C ARG A 14 -4.28 16.28 2.32
N LEU A 15 -3.20 16.87 1.81
CA LEU A 15 -1.83 16.39 2.01
C LEU A 15 -1.33 16.56 3.47
N SER A 16 -2.14 17.12 4.37
CA SER A 16 -1.74 17.42 5.75
C SER A 16 -1.73 16.22 6.71
N ALA A 17 -2.21 15.04 6.32
CA ALA A 17 -2.28 13.87 7.21
C ALA A 17 -1.00 13.01 7.26
N ARG A 18 0.06 13.35 6.51
CA ARG A 18 1.19 12.42 6.26
C ARG A 18 2.28 12.36 7.33
N ASN A 19 2.27 13.23 8.34
CA ASN A 19 3.33 13.28 9.37
C ASN A 19 2.86 12.93 10.79
N GLY A 20 1.62 12.46 10.96
CA GLY A 20 1.16 11.94 12.25
C GLY A 20 1.68 10.52 12.51
N PRO A 21 1.88 10.11 13.77
CA PRO A 21 2.12 8.70 14.10
C PRO A 21 0.98 7.84 13.54
N ILE A 22 1.32 6.67 13.01
CA ILE A 22 0.33 5.75 12.45
C ILE A 22 -0.71 5.44 13.55
N PRO A 23 -2.01 5.72 13.30
CA PRO A 23 -3.04 5.51 14.30
C PRO A 23 -3.12 4.02 14.62
N ALA A 24 -3.14 3.70 15.92
CA ALA A 24 -3.18 2.34 16.39
C ALA A 24 -4.52 2.08 17.09
N LYS A 25 -5.29 1.13 16.59
CA LYS A 25 -6.56 0.73 17.21
C LYS A 25 -6.34 -0.38 18.22
N ILE A 26 -6.93 -0.25 19.39
CA ILE A 26 -6.89 -1.22 20.48
C ILE A 26 -8.31 -1.72 20.70
N LEU A 27 -8.56 -3.02 20.55
CA LEU A 27 -9.86 -3.60 20.86
C LEU A 27 -9.85 -4.09 22.31
N ALA A 28 -10.84 -3.72 23.12
CA ALA A 28 -11.02 -4.24 24.47
C ALA A 28 -12.41 -4.86 24.62
N ALA A 29 -12.45 -6.14 25.02
CA ALA A 29 -13.68 -6.90 25.23
C ALA A 29 -13.79 -7.36 26.69
N ASP A 30 -14.84 -6.91 27.38
CA ASP A 30 -15.19 -7.30 28.75
C ASP A 30 -16.72 -7.09 28.90
N ASP A 31 -17.42 -7.98 29.58
CA ASP A 31 -18.88 -7.89 29.71
C ASP A 31 -19.32 -6.86 30.78
N ASP A 32 -18.43 -6.55 31.72
CA ASP A 32 -18.62 -5.52 32.74
C ASP A 32 -18.28 -4.12 32.20
N PRO A 33 -19.26 -3.20 32.11
CA PRO A 33 -19.02 -1.84 31.64
C PRO A 33 -18.05 -1.05 32.54
N HIS A 34 -17.91 -1.39 33.83
CA HIS A 34 -16.96 -0.74 34.72
C HIS A 34 -15.51 -1.08 34.35
N ASN A 35 -15.24 -2.34 33.98
CA ASN A 35 -13.92 -2.77 33.50
C ASN A 35 -13.59 -2.07 32.19
N LEU A 36 -14.55 -1.97 31.25
CA LEU A 36 -14.35 -1.28 29.99
C LEU A 36 -14.00 0.21 30.18
N LEU A 37 -14.69 0.90 31.09
CA LEU A 37 -14.39 2.30 31.40
C LEU A 37 -12.98 2.47 31.99
N ALA A 38 -12.59 1.58 32.91
CA ALA A 38 -11.25 1.58 33.48
C ALA A 38 -10.18 1.29 32.41
N LEU A 39 -10.43 0.34 31.50
CA LEU A 39 -9.53 0.04 30.39
C LEU A 39 -9.39 1.23 29.44
N GLU A 40 -10.49 1.93 29.14
CA GLU A 40 -10.45 3.15 28.33
C GLU A 40 -9.53 4.18 28.97
N GLU A 41 -9.73 4.49 30.26
CA GLU A 41 -8.91 5.47 31.00
C GLU A 41 -7.43 5.08 31.05
N ILE A 42 -7.13 3.81 31.35
CA ILE A 42 -5.75 3.30 31.41
C ILE A 42 -5.07 3.37 30.04
N LEU A 43 -5.79 3.14 28.95
CA LEU A 43 -5.23 3.02 27.61
C LEU A 43 -5.25 4.32 26.80
N GLN A 44 -5.72 5.43 27.40
CA GLN A 44 -5.65 6.74 26.76
C GLN A 44 -4.20 7.14 26.47
N ALA A 45 -3.85 7.16 25.19
CA ALA A 45 -2.54 7.55 24.72
C ALA A 45 -2.64 8.28 23.37
N PRO A 46 -1.73 9.23 23.07
CA PRO A 46 -1.71 9.93 21.79
C PRO A 46 -1.59 8.98 20.59
N GLY A 47 -2.51 9.13 19.63
CA GLY A 47 -2.54 8.31 18.41
C GLY A 47 -2.97 6.86 18.62
N CYS A 48 -3.60 6.57 19.76
CA CYS A 48 -4.30 5.31 20.01
C CYS A 48 -5.81 5.55 20.04
N GLU A 49 -6.57 4.63 19.46
CA GLU A 49 -8.04 4.62 19.49
C GLU A 49 -8.49 3.34 20.19
N VAL A 50 -9.21 3.46 21.31
CA VAL A 50 -9.70 2.31 22.05
C VAL A 50 -11.13 2.01 21.61
N VAL A 51 -11.35 0.80 21.10
CA VAL A 51 -12.66 0.29 20.68
C VAL A 51 -13.14 -0.67 21.76
N LEU A 52 -14.21 -0.31 22.45
CA LEU A 52 -14.80 -1.11 23.52
C LEU A 52 -15.93 -1.98 22.98
N VAL A 53 -15.97 -3.24 23.39
CA VAL A 53 -17.04 -4.19 23.07
C VAL A 53 -17.44 -4.99 24.30
N ARG A 54 -18.70 -5.42 24.37
CA ARG A 54 -19.27 -6.06 25.56
C ARG A 54 -19.42 -7.57 25.46
N SER A 55 -18.95 -8.15 24.37
CA SER A 55 -19.05 -9.59 24.12
C SER A 55 -18.02 -10.07 23.11
N GLY A 56 -17.70 -11.36 23.17
CA GLY A 56 -16.86 -12.02 22.16
C GLY A 56 -17.40 -11.93 20.74
N GLU A 57 -18.73 -12.00 20.56
CA GLU A 57 -19.37 -11.84 19.25
C GLU A 57 -19.17 -10.44 18.65
N GLU A 58 -19.28 -9.40 19.48
CA GLU A 58 -18.99 -8.02 19.08
C GLU A 58 -17.52 -7.84 18.74
N ALA A 59 -16.62 -8.43 19.53
CA ALA A 59 -15.19 -8.42 19.26
C ALA A 59 -14.89 -9.02 17.87
N LEU A 60 -15.43 -10.22 17.59
CA LEU A 60 -15.29 -10.85 16.29
C LEU A 60 -15.86 -9.98 15.16
N ARG A 61 -17.04 -9.37 15.35
CA ARG A 61 -17.63 -8.45 14.37
C ARG A 61 -16.73 -7.25 14.07
N GLN A 62 -16.04 -6.69 15.06
CA GLN A 62 -15.13 -5.57 14.85
C GLN A 62 -13.86 -5.98 14.11
N ILE A 63 -13.28 -7.13 14.47
CA ILE A 63 -12.07 -7.68 13.83
C ILE A 63 -12.30 -8.01 12.34
N LEU A 64 -13.55 -8.25 11.94
CA LEU A 64 -13.89 -8.41 10.53
C LEU A 64 -13.88 -7.11 9.72
N ARG A 65 -14.10 -5.98 10.39
CA ARG A 65 -14.25 -4.67 9.75
C ARG A 65 -12.95 -3.87 9.74
N GLU A 66 -12.18 -4.00 10.81
CA GLU A 66 -11.03 -3.15 11.07
C GLU A 66 -9.82 -3.98 11.51
N ASP A 67 -8.62 -3.44 11.26
CA ASP A 67 -7.36 -4.02 11.70
C ASP A 67 -6.95 -3.38 13.04
N PHE A 68 -6.52 -4.20 13.99
CA PHE A 68 -6.15 -3.77 15.35
C PHE A 68 -4.67 -3.99 15.62
N ALA A 69 -4.07 -3.09 16.39
CA ALA A 69 -2.69 -3.20 16.86
C ALA A 69 -2.56 -4.26 17.95
N VAL A 70 -3.54 -4.33 18.86
CA VAL A 70 -3.62 -5.31 19.94
C VAL A 70 -5.06 -5.50 20.38
N ILE A 71 -5.38 -6.70 20.85
CA ILE A 71 -6.71 -7.05 21.36
C ILE A 71 -6.57 -7.44 22.83
N LEU A 72 -7.34 -6.82 23.70
CA LEU A 72 -7.53 -7.21 25.08
C LEU A 72 -8.85 -7.98 25.19
N LEU A 73 -8.78 -9.21 25.68
CA LEU A 73 -9.96 -10.07 25.84
C LEU A 73 -10.08 -10.50 27.28
N ASP A 74 -11.24 -10.25 27.89
CA ASP A 74 -11.60 -10.94 29.11
C ASP A 74 -11.82 -12.42 28.83
N VAL A 75 -11.31 -13.27 29.72
CA VAL A 75 -11.52 -14.71 29.63
C VAL A 75 -12.96 -15.05 30.02
N GLN A 76 -13.52 -14.35 31.02
CA GLN A 76 -14.83 -14.65 31.58
C GLN A 76 -15.92 -13.80 30.94
N MET A 77 -16.41 -14.21 29.77
CA MET A 77 -17.56 -13.57 29.12
C MET A 77 -18.71 -14.55 28.94
N PRO A 78 -19.98 -14.10 29.05
CA PRO A 78 -21.14 -14.93 28.81
C PRO A 78 -21.27 -15.34 27.34
N ARG A 79 -21.84 -16.52 27.10
CA ARG A 79 -22.06 -17.19 25.79
C ARG A 79 -20.80 -17.64 25.06
N MET A 80 -19.78 -16.81 24.98
CA MET A 80 -18.51 -17.11 24.29
C MET A 80 -17.35 -16.58 25.13
N ASP A 81 -16.46 -17.49 25.53
CA ASP A 81 -15.31 -17.14 26.36
C ASP A 81 -14.19 -16.49 25.53
N GLY A 82 -13.26 -15.80 26.20
CA GLY A 82 -12.15 -15.13 25.52
C GLY A 82 -11.25 -16.10 24.73
N TYR A 83 -11.11 -17.35 25.19
CA TYR A 83 -10.28 -18.36 24.54
C TYR A 83 -10.90 -18.85 23.23
N GLU A 84 -12.22 -19.02 23.18
CA GLU A 84 -13.00 -19.34 21.98
C GLU A 84 -12.86 -18.21 20.97
N VAL A 85 -13.04 -16.95 21.40
CA VAL A 85 -12.81 -15.77 20.55
C VAL A 85 -11.41 -15.81 19.95
N ALA A 86 -10.38 -16.07 20.77
CA ALA A 86 -9.01 -16.15 20.29
C ALA A 86 -8.78 -17.30 19.29
N LYS A 87 -9.40 -18.47 19.50
CA LYS A 87 -9.35 -19.58 18.52
C LYS A 87 -9.96 -19.15 17.18
N PHE A 88 -11.11 -18.47 17.19
CA PHE A 88 -11.72 -17.95 15.97
C PHE A 88 -10.85 -16.91 15.27
N ILE A 89 -10.23 -15.98 16.02
CA ILE A 89 -9.30 -14.98 15.47
C ILE A 89 -8.10 -15.66 14.82
N ARG A 90 -7.53 -16.69 15.47
CA ARG A 90 -6.33 -17.40 14.97
C ARG A 90 -6.62 -18.24 13.74
N GLY A 91 -7.82 -18.78 13.60
CA GLY A 91 -8.26 -19.53 12.42
C GLY A 91 -8.36 -18.71 11.12
N ARG A 92 -8.16 -17.38 11.18
CA ARG A 92 -8.31 -16.48 10.03
C ARG A 92 -6.97 -15.88 9.60
N SER A 93 -6.54 -16.16 8.36
CA SER A 93 -5.23 -15.76 7.80
C SER A 93 -4.87 -14.27 7.94
N ARG A 94 -5.86 -13.37 7.86
CA ARG A 94 -5.67 -11.92 7.98
C ARG A 94 -5.43 -11.46 9.42
N SER A 95 -5.95 -12.19 10.41
CA SER A 95 -5.93 -11.79 11.84
C SER A 95 -5.07 -12.72 12.71
N THR A 96 -4.48 -13.78 12.15
CA THR A 96 -3.64 -14.74 12.88
C THR A 96 -2.48 -14.08 13.64
N ARG A 97 -2.00 -12.93 13.17
CA ARG A 97 -0.81 -12.26 13.73
C ARG A 97 -1.12 -11.15 14.73
N VAL A 98 -2.40 -10.80 14.93
CA VAL A 98 -2.74 -9.72 15.88
C VAL A 98 -2.46 -10.21 17.30
N PRO A 99 -1.64 -9.51 18.10
CA PRO A 99 -1.35 -9.92 19.47
C PRO A 99 -2.61 -9.83 20.33
N ILE A 100 -2.83 -10.86 21.14
CA ILE A 100 -3.96 -10.95 22.07
C ILE A 100 -3.42 -10.94 23.49
N ILE A 101 -3.93 -10.04 24.33
CA ILE A 101 -3.69 -9.99 25.77
C ILE A 101 -4.95 -10.47 26.46
N PHE A 102 -4.86 -11.56 27.21
CA PHE A 102 -5.96 -12.02 28.04
C PHE A 102 -5.98 -11.33 29.39
N LEU A 103 -7.16 -10.89 29.80
CA LEU A 103 -7.45 -10.42 31.14
C LEU A 103 -8.06 -11.61 31.90
N THR A 104 -7.41 -12.07 32.96
CA THR A 104 -7.82 -13.31 33.64
C THR A 104 -7.75 -13.23 35.17
N ALA A 105 -8.65 -13.93 35.83
CA ALA A 105 -8.61 -14.19 37.27
C ALA A 105 -8.07 -15.59 37.62
N TYR A 106 -7.78 -16.44 36.62
CA TYR A 106 -7.39 -17.85 36.80
C TYR A 106 -5.93 -18.06 37.19
N SER A 107 -5.59 -19.25 37.68
CA SER A 107 -4.23 -19.63 38.09
C SER A 107 -3.31 -19.95 36.90
N LYS A 108 -2.00 -20.03 37.17
CA LYS A 108 -0.96 -20.23 36.13
C LYS A 108 -1.13 -21.50 35.29
N ASP A 109 -1.78 -22.54 35.82
CA ASP A 109 -1.86 -23.86 35.19
C ASP A 109 -2.72 -23.87 33.92
N GLU A 110 -3.85 -23.15 33.90
CA GLU A 110 -4.70 -23.02 32.71
C GLU A 110 -3.99 -22.21 31.60
N LEU A 111 -3.17 -21.24 31.97
CA LEU A 111 -2.38 -20.43 31.04
C LEU A 111 -1.30 -21.26 30.33
N HIS A 112 -0.71 -22.24 31.02
CA HIS A 112 0.32 -23.11 30.45
C HIS A 112 -0.23 -23.96 29.29
N VAL A 113 -1.45 -24.47 29.41
CA VAL A 113 -2.12 -25.22 28.35
C VAL A 113 -2.31 -24.35 27.11
N PHE A 114 -2.83 -23.13 27.28
CA PHE A 114 -3.12 -22.26 26.15
C PHE A 114 -1.86 -21.68 25.48
N ARG A 115 -0.77 -21.46 26.23
CA ARG A 115 0.54 -21.11 25.64
C ARG A 115 1.04 -22.16 24.65
N GLY A 116 0.79 -23.44 24.90
CA GLY A 116 1.14 -24.54 23.99
C GLY A 116 0.36 -24.51 22.67
N TYR A 117 -0.89 -24.06 22.69
CA TYR A 117 -1.74 -23.96 21.49
C TYR A 117 -1.45 -22.76 20.61
N THR A 118 -0.93 -21.67 21.20
CA THR A 118 -0.96 -20.34 20.55
C THR A 118 0.43 -19.70 20.44
N ALA A 119 1.46 -20.55 20.42
CA ALA A 119 2.88 -20.20 20.47
C ALA A 119 3.22 -18.81 19.89
N GLY A 120 3.69 -17.92 20.77
CA GLY A 120 4.33 -16.66 20.40
C GLY A 120 3.45 -15.42 20.20
N ALA A 121 2.11 -15.54 20.15
CA ALA A 121 1.22 -14.41 19.81
C ALA A 121 0.23 -14.02 20.92
N VAL A 122 0.44 -14.49 22.16
CA VAL A 122 -0.50 -14.30 23.28
C VAL A 122 0.24 -13.92 24.56
N ASP A 123 -0.26 -12.90 25.25
CA ASP A 123 0.19 -12.43 26.56
C ASP A 123 -0.98 -12.39 27.57
N TYR A 124 -0.70 -12.20 28.86
CA TYR A 124 -1.70 -12.26 29.94
C TYR A 124 -1.49 -11.15 30.96
N VAL A 125 -2.60 -10.65 31.50
CA VAL A 125 -2.65 -9.72 32.64
C VAL A 125 -3.67 -10.23 33.64
N PHE A 126 -3.26 -10.31 34.91
CA PHE A 126 -4.12 -10.78 35.99
C PHE A 126 -5.01 -9.63 36.50
N LYS A 127 -6.27 -9.94 36.81
CA LYS A 127 -7.16 -9.04 37.55
C LYS A 127 -6.82 -9.15 39.07
N PRO A 128 -6.72 -8.04 39.83
CA PRO A 128 -6.94 -6.65 39.43
C PRO A 128 -5.80 -6.11 38.56
N ILE A 129 -6.17 -5.36 37.51
CA ILE A 129 -5.23 -4.87 36.51
C ILE A 129 -4.38 -3.74 37.10
N GLU A 130 -3.06 -3.91 37.06
CA GLU A 130 -2.13 -2.83 37.37
C GLU A 130 -1.94 -1.93 36.12
N PRO A 131 -2.34 -0.64 36.17
CA PRO A 131 -2.34 0.23 35.00
C PRO A 131 -0.99 0.31 34.27
N ILE A 132 0.10 0.42 35.04
CA ILE A 132 1.47 0.56 34.50
C ILE A 132 1.87 -0.69 33.72
N ILE A 133 1.52 -1.87 34.21
CA ILE A 133 1.83 -3.14 33.53
C ILE A 133 1.05 -3.24 32.23
N LEU A 134 -0.26 -2.95 32.24
CA LEU A 134 -1.09 -3.04 31.04
C LEU A 134 -0.63 -2.04 29.98
N GLN A 135 -0.41 -0.78 30.36
CA GLN A 135 0.11 0.27 29.47
C GLN A 135 1.44 -0.15 28.85
N SER A 136 2.37 -0.70 29.65
CA SER A 136 3.67 -1.14 29.14
C SER A 136 3.54 -2.25 28.10
N LYS A 137 2.69 -3.25 28.35
CA LYS A 137 2.44 -4.35 27.41
C LYS A 137 1.79 -3.86 26.12
N VAL A 138 0.74 -3.04 26.24
CA VAL A 138 0.04 -2.47 25.09
C VAL A 138 0.96 -1.56 24.26
N ALA A 139 1.77 -0.73 24.91
CA ALA A 139 2.70 0.18 24.24
C ALA A 139 3.69 -0.59 23.34
N VAL A 140 4.23 -1.72 23.80
CA VAL A 140 5.12 -2.57 23.00
C VAL A 140 4.42 -3.05 21.72
N PHE A 141 3.19 -3.55 21.83
CA PHE A 141 2.45 -4.03 20.65
C PHE A 141 2.03 -2.90 19.71
N VAL A 142 1.67 -1.74 20.25
CA VAL A 142 1.39 -0.54 19.46
C VAL A 142 2.62 -0.09 18.69
N GLU A 143 3.80 -0.08 19.32
CA GLU A 143 5.06 0.28 18.65
C GLU A 143 5.40 -0.73 17.53
N LEU A 144 5.25 -2.03 17.80
CA LEU A 144 5.47 -3.07 16.80
C LEU A 144 4.50 -2.96 15.62
N TYR A 145 3.24 -2.65 15.89
CA TYR A 145 2.24 -2.40 14.86
C TYR A 145 2.64 -1.22 13.99
N ARG A 146 2.98 -0.08 14.61
CA ARG A 146 3.41 1.14 13.90
C ARG A 146 4.63 0.87 13.02
N LYS A 147 5.65 0.17 13.53
CA LYS A 147 6.82 -0.22 12.73
C LYS A 147 6.46 -1.11 11.55
N THR A 148 5.56 -2.07 11.75
CA THR A 148 5.11 -2.99 10.69
C THR A 148 4.36 -2.24 9.59
N GLU A 149 3.47 -1.33 9.97
CA GLU A 149 2.71 -0.50 9.01
C GLU A 149 3.62 0.51 8.28
N GLU A 150 4.63 1.04 8.95
CA GLU A 150 5.61 1.92 8.32
C GLU A 150 6.45 1.17 7.27
N ILE A 151 6.94 -0.02 7.60
CA ILE A 151 7.64 -0.89 6.65
C ILE A 151 6.74 -1.24 5.46
N ARG A 152 5.47 -1.60 5.71
CA ARG A 152 4.52 -1.90 4.63
C ARG A 152 4.34 -0.69 3.70
N ARG A 153 4.11 0.50 4.26
CA ARG A 153 3.95 1.74 3.50
C ARG A 153 5.19 2.07 2.66
N GLN A 154 6.38 1.88 3.23
CA GLN A 154 7.65 2.10 2.50
C GLN A 154 7.80 1.13 1.33
N SER A 155 7.53 -0.17 1.57
CA SER A 155 7.60 -1.21 0.54
C SER A 155 6.59 -0.97 -0.59
N GLU A 156 5.37 -0.53 -0.28
CA GLU A 156 4.36 -0.18 -1.28
C GLU A 156 4.81 1.00 -2.16
N LEU A 157 5.34 2.06 -1.53
CA LEU A 157 5.85 3.23 -2.26
C LEU A 157 7.02 2.85 -3.18
N GLU A 158 7.98 2.07 -2.68
CA GLU A 158 9.11 1.59 -3.48
C GLU A 158 8.64 0.77 -4.68
N ARG A 159 7.68 -0.14 -4.46
CA ARG A 159 7.11 -0.97 -5.53
C ARG A 159 6.44 -0.12 -6.61
N ASP A 160 5.66 0.88 -6.21
CA ASP A 160 4.97 1.75 -7.17
C ASP A 160 5.95 2.62 -7.96
N LEU A 161 7.02 3.13 -7.31
CA LEU A 161 8.10 3.85 -7.99
C LEU A 161 8.86 2.97 -8.99
N LEU A 162 9.12 1.71 -8.64
CA LEU A 162 9.77 0.75 -9.55
C LEU A 162 8.92 0.48 -10.78
N LEU A 163 7.61 0.28 -10.61
CA LEU A 163 6.69 0.07 -11.73
C LEU A 163 6.65 1.28 -12.67
N GLU A 164 6.61 2.49 -12.12
CA GLU A 164 6.63 3.71 -12.94
C GLU A 164 7.98 3.89 -13.67
N ASN A 165 9.10 3.57 -13.02
CA ASN A 165 10.41 3.64 -13.66
C ASN A 165 10.51 2.65 -14.84
N LEU A 166 9.99 1.43 -14.67
CA LEU A 166 9.93 0.43 -15.73
C LEU A 166 9.05 0.89 -16.89
N ARG A 167 7.90 1.52 -16.61
CA ARG A 167 7.02 2.09 -17.64
C ARG A 167 7.75 3.14 -18.47
N VAL A 168 8.35 4.13 -17.82
CA VAL A 168 9.08 5.22 -18.49
C VAL A 168 10.26 4.70 -19.31
N ARG A 169 11.01 3.72 -18.79
CA ARG A 169 12.11 3.07 -19.55
C ARG A 169 11.60 2.34 -20.78
N GLY A 170 10.48 1.63 -20.66
CA GLY A 170 9.84 0.94 -21.79
C GLY A 170 9.44 1.91 -22.91
N GLU A 171 8.80 3.03 -22.55
CA GLU A 171 8.40 4.07 -23.50
C GLU A 171 9.59 4.72 -24.19
N LYS A 172 10.66 5.03 -23.43
CA LYS A 172 11.90 5.58 -23.98
C LYS A 172 12.53 4.63 -25.00
N LEU A 173 12.63 3.34 -24.67
CA LEU A 173 13.19 2.35 -25.59
C LEU A 173 12.37 2.22 -26.88
N ALA A 174 11.04 2.24 -26.77
CA ALA A 174 10.17 2.19 -27.94
C ALA A 174 10.32 3.44 -28.83
N ALA A 175 10.43 4.63 -28.23
CA ALA A 175 10.67 5.87 -28.95
C ALA A 175 12.04 5.88 -29.66
N GLU A 176 13.10 5.41 -28.99
CA GLU A 176 14.43 5.28 -29.59
C GLU A 176 14.43 4.31 -30.78
N GLN A 177 13.75 3.17 -30.66
CA GLN A 177 13.60 2.21 -31.77
C GLN A 177 12.80 2.79 -32.94
N ALA A 178 11.72 3.52 -32.67
CA ALA A 178 10.91 4.16 -33.69
C ALA A 178 11.72 5.23 -34.46
N LEU A 179 12.50 6.04 -33.74
CA LEU A 179 13.38 7.05 -34.35
C LEU A 179 14.43 6.38 -35.25
N ARG A 180 15.09 5.33 -34.76
CA ARG A 180 16.09 4.60 -35.56
C ARG A 180 15.49 4.03 -36.83
N ARG A 181 14.32 3.39 -36.75
CA ARG A 181 13.62 2.87 -37.94
C ARG A 181 13.23 3.97 -38.92
N ALA A 182 12.81 5.13 -38.42
CA ALA A 182 12.49 6.28 -39.27
C ALA A 182 13.74 6.80 -40.00
N GLN A 183 14.89 6.89 -39.31
CA GLN A 183 16.17 7.27 -39.91
C GLN A 183 16.61 6.27 -40.99
N GLU A 184 16.61 4.97 -40.69
CA GLU A 184 16.95 3.92 -41.65
C GLU A 184 16.05 3.96 -42.89
N ARG A 185 14.75 4.21 -42.70
CA ARG A 185 13.79 4.38 -43.80
C ARG A 185 14.10 5.63 -44.65
N GLN A 186 14.42 6.75 -44.01
CA GLN A 186 14.76 7.98 -44.73
C GLN A 186 16.05 7.82 -45.54
N GLU A 187 17.09 7.21 -44.97
CA GLU A 187 18.33 6.91 -45.68
C GLU A 187 18.10 5.97 -46.87
N ALA A 188 17.28 4.93 -46.70
CA ALA A 188 16.93 4.00 -47.78
C ALA A 188 16.19 4.71 -48.93
N ILE A 189 15.26 5.62 -48.62
CA ILE A 189 14.55 6.44 -49.61
C ILE A 189 15.52 7.37 -50.35
N LEU A 190 16.37 8.10 -49.62
CA LEU A 190 17.35 9.01 -50.23
C LEU A 190 18.31 8.26 -51.15
N ARG A 191 18.73 7.05 -50.77
CA ARG A 191 19.53 6.19 -51.63
C ARG A 191 18.73 5.74 -52.86
N SER A 192 17.47 5.36 -52.74
CA SER A 192 16.72 4.82 -53.89
C SER A 192 16.20 5.88 -54.88
N LEU A 193 16.26 7.17 -54.57
CA LEU A 193 15.79 8.23 -55.45
C LEU A 193 16.82 8.58 -56.56
N PRO A 194 16.48 8.37 -57.85
CA PRO A 194 17.29 8.88 -58.95
C PRO A 194 17.04 10.40 -59.08
N VAL A 195 18.03 11.21 -58.70
CA VAL A 195 17.96 12.67 -58.78
C VAL A 195 18.98 13.16 -59.78
N VAL A 196 18.52 13.91 -60.78
CA VAL A 196 19.37 14.63 -61.74
C VAL A 196 19.01 16.10 -61.62
N LEU A 197 19.95 16.93 -61.14
CA LEU A 197 19.82 18.39 -61.14
C LEU A 197 20.53 18.93 -62.38
N THR A 198 19.81 19.66 -63.23
CA THR A 198 20.37 20.31 -64.43
C THR A 198 20.27 21.83 -64.29
N SER A 199 21.21 22.56 -64.89
CA SER A 199 21.13 24.03 -64.93
C SER A 199 20.15 24.49 -66.01
N ARG A 200 19.38 25.55 -65.74
CA ARG A 200 18.58 26.26 -66.76
C ARG A 200 19.49 27.11 -67.66
N ALA A 201 20.22 26.47 -68.57
CA ALA A 201 20.68 27.15 -69.78
C ALA A 201 19.51 27.24 -70.77
N THR A 202 19.51 28.23 -71.67
CA THR A 202 18.43 28.44 -72.66
C THR A 202 18.60 27.60 -73.94
N ALA A 203 19.73 26.89 -74.12
CA ALA A 203 19.96 26.02 -75.28
C ALA A 203 20.79 24.77 -74.90
N PRO A 204 20.51 23.60 -75.49
CA PRO A 204 21.19 22.34 -75.21
C PRO A 204 22.66 22.33 -75.69
N PRO A 205 23.55 21.50 -75.08
CA PRO A 205 23.26 20.50 -74.04
C PRO A 205 23.15 21.12 -72.63
N PHE A 206 22.26 20.57 -71.79
CA PHE A 206 22.10 20.97 -70.38
C PHE A 206 22.99 20.09 -69.50
N PRO A 207 24.21 20.51 -69.15
CA PRO A 207 25.08 19.67 -68.34
C PRO A 207 24.43 19.42 -66.97
N PRO A 208 24.47 18.17 -66.47
CA PRO A 208 24.03 17.89 -65.12
C PRO A 208 24.98 18.56 -64.12
N LEU A 209 24.39 19.22 -63.13
CA LEU A 209 25.11 19.82 -62.00
C LEU A 209 25.31 18.80 -60.86
N PHE A 210 24.39 17.83 -60.75
CA PHE A 210 24.47 16.73 -59.80
C PHE A 210 23.67 15.53 -60.32
N VAL A 211 24.27 14.34 -60.30
CA VAL A 211 23.61 13.08 -60.63
C VAL A 211 23.77 12.15 -59.43
N SER A 212 22.67 11.60 -58.91
CA SER A 212 22.76 10.62 -57.83
C SER A 212 23.31 9.28 -58.34
N ASP A 213 24.07 8.59 -57.50
CA ASP A 213 24.82 7.35 -57.86
C ASP A 213 23.94 6.20 -58.39
N ASN A 214 22.62 6.28 -58.20
CA ASN A 214 21.68 5.22 -58.53
C ASN A 214 20.87 5.51 -59.81
N VAL A 215 21.13 6.63 -60.49
CA VAL A 215 20.43 7.04 -61.73
C VAL A 215 20.65 6.01 -62.84
N GLU A 216 21.89 5.62 -63.12
CA GLU A 216 22.19 4.65 -64.18
C GLU A 216 21.58 3.27 -63.88
N ARG A 217 21.67 2.84 -62.62
CA ARG A 217 21.14 1.53 -62.17
C ARG A 217 19.60 1.45 -62.26
N LEU A 218 18.88 2.56 -62.08
CA LEU A 218 17.41 2.58 -62.09
C LEU A 218 16.81 3.00 -63.44
N THR A 219 17.48 3.87 -64.19
CA THR A 219 16.97 4.41 -65.46
C THR A 219 17.54 3.68 -66.69
N GLY A 220 18.68 3.01 -66.55
CA GLY A 220 19.40 2.36 -67.65
C GLY A 220 20.12 3.33 -68.59
N PHE A 221 20.13 4.63 -68.27
CA PHE A 221 20.83 5.66 -69.04
C PHE A 221 22.05 6.18 -68.26
N PRO A 222 23.22 6.30 -68.90
CA PRO A 222 24.39 6.90 -68.26
C PRO A 222 24.17 8.40 -67.99
N PRO A 223 24.85 8.96 -66.97
CA PRO A 223 24.78 10.37 -66.59
C PRO A 223 25.11 11.36 -67.73
#